data_AF-A0A6A8AJX3-F1
#
_entry.id   AF-A0A6A8AJX3-F1
#
_cell.length_a   1.000
_cell.length_b   1.000
_cell.length_c   1.000
_cell.angle_alpha   90.00
_cell.angle_beta   90.00
_cell.angle_gamma   90.00
#
_symmetry.space_group_name_H-M   'P 1'
#
loop_
_entity.id
_entity.type
_entity.pdbx_description
1 polymer ?
#
loop_
_entity_poly.entity_id
_entity_poly.type
_entity_poly.pdbx_seq_one_letter_code
_entity_poly.pdbx_strand_id
1 'polypeptide(L)'
;METLEASLLILVIAIAKIFATSFTIGSGGSGGVFAPSLVIGAMLGGLFGGIFHFFFPGIITEATTSAFVLVGMAAFFAGAAKVPIAAILMISEMAGSYSLLVPLMLTSVVAYSLSGGWTIYEKQEKTRKESEAHSREFMVDILEGIKVEDAYTKDVLTILGDKTVKEALYFAERTGHITYPVVDEKGKMVGITTIMDLEKEREKGADYRKIRLMCTKEVIVTYPDEFLEDVLHKMDTYSVGRLPVVKSGEEGEKELIGIISRADIIREHCHRWDLLKDSSSS
;
A
#
# COMPACT_ATOMS: atom_id res chain seq x y z
N MET A 1 -20.79 -16.26 -54.88
CA MET A 1 -21.03 -17.54 -54.21
C MET A 1 -19.85 -17.87 -53.31
N GLU A 2 -18.61 -17.87 -53.84
CA GLU A 2 -17.37 -18.09 -53.07
C GLU A 2 -17.17 -17.12 -51.88
N THR A 3 -17.49 -15.83 -52.03
CA THR A 3 -17.36 -14.84 -50.94
C THR A 3 -18.33 -15.06 -49.77
N LEU A 4 -19.53 -15.58 -50.05
CA LEU A 4 -20.51 -15.93 -49.01
C LEU A 4 -20.11 -17.21 -48.27
N GLU A 5 -19.58 -18.21 -48.97
CA GLU A 5 -19.09 -19.44 -48.36
C GLU A 5 -17.90 -19.16 -47.44
N ALA A 6 -16.97 -18.31 -47.87
CA ALA A 6 -15.85 -17.84 -47.05
C ALA A 6 -16.35 -17.10 -45.79
N SER A 7 -17.33 -16.20 -45.94
CA SER A 7 -17.94 -15.47 -44.82
C SER A 7 -18.61 -16.42 -43.81
N LEU A 8 -19.34 -17.42 -44.29
CA LEU A 8 -19.96 -18.45 -43.43
C LEU A 8 -18.91 -19.25 -42.67
N LEU A 9 -17.83 -19.66 -43.35
CA LEU A 9 -16.73 -20.40 -42.72
C LEU A 9 -16.06 -19.57 -41.61
N ILE A 10 -15.77 -18.29 -41.87
CA ILE A 10 -15.20 -17.38 -40.87
C ILE A 10 -16.10 -17.27 -39.64
N LEU A 11 -17.41 -17.16 -39.82
CA LEU A 11 -18.37 -17.10 -38.71
C LEU A 11 -18.34 -18.38 -37.87
N VAL A 12 -18.33 -19.56 -38.52
CA VAL A 12 -18.25 -20.86 -37.83
C VAL A 12 -16.96 -20.96 -37.03
N ILE A 13 -15.82 -20.55 -37.60
CA ILE A 13 -14.52 -20.59 -36.90
C ILE A 13 -14.49 -19.58 -35.74
N ALA A 14 -15.07 -18.39 -35.90
CA ALA A 14 -15.13 -17.39 -34.84
C ALA A 14 -15.90 -17.92 -33.62
N ILE A 15 -17.07 -18.52 -33.85
CA ILE A 15 -17.90 -19.14 -32.80
C ILE A 15 -17.14 -20.31 -32.16
N ALA A 16 -16.54 -21.20 -32.98
CA ALA A 16 -15.74 -22.32 -32.47
C ALA A 16 -14.57 -21.84 -31.61
N LYS A 17 -13.92 -20.72 -31.99
CA LYS A 17 -12.80 -20.15 -31.24
C LYS A 17 -13.23 -19.60 -29.88
N ILE A 18 -14.40 -18.97 -29.80
CA ILE A 18 -14.98 -18.53 -28.52
C ILE A 18 -15.12 -19.73 -27.57
N PHE A 19 -15.77 -20.82 -28.02
CA PHE A 19 -15.93 -22.03 -27.19
C PHE A 19 -14.59 -22.67 -26.82
N ALA A 20 -13.66 -22.78 -27.78
CA ALA A 20 -12.33 -23.34 -27.53
C ALA A 20 -11.57 -22.56 -26.46
N THR A 21 -11.60 -21.22 -26.51
CA THR A 21 -10.98 -20.36 -25.51
C THR A 21 -11.67 -20.49 -24.16
N SER A 22 -13.01 -20.50 -24.12
CA SER A 22 -13.77 -20.69 -22.87
C SER A 22 -13.45 -22.03 -22.21
N PHE A 23 -13.38 -23.13 -22.95
CA PHE A 23 -13.02 -24.44 -22.38
C PHE A 23 -11.56 -24.52 -21.95
N THR A 24 -10.65 -23.88 -22.68
CA THR A 24 -9.21 -23.88 -22.33
C THR A 24 -8.96 -23.14 -21.01
N ILE A 25 -9.53 -21.94 -20.87
CA ILE A 25 -9.39 -21.14 -19.63
C ILE A 25 -10.22 -21.74 -18.49
N GLY A 26 -11.46 -22.16 -18.78
CA GLY A 26 -12.36 -22.74 -17.79
C GLY A 26 -11.90 -24.07 -17.20
N SER A 27 -11.06 -24.84 -17.92
CA SER A 27 -10.47 -26.09 -17.40
C SER A 27 -9.23 -25.86 -16.51
N GLY A 28 -8.84 -24.61 -16.27
CA GLY A 28 -7.64 -24.28 -15.49
C GLY A 28 -6.33 -24.36 -16.28
N GLY A 29 -6.40 -24.44 -17.60
CA GLY A 29 -5.22 -24.35 -18.46
C GLY A 29 -4.54 -22.99 -18.36
N SER A 30 -3.21 -22.98 -18.34
CA SER A 30 -2.42 -21.75 -18.40
C SER A 30 -2.43 -21.22 -19.85
N GLY A 31 -3.34 -20.30 -20.13
CA GLY A 31 -3.48 -19.67 -21.45
C GLY A 31 -3.83 -18.19 -21.31
N GLY A 32 -3.27 -17.35 -22.18
CA GLY A 32 -3.67 -15.95 -22.27
C GLY A 32 -4.97 -15.78 -23.03
N VAL A 33 -5.79 -14.81 -22.62
CA VAL A 33 -7.02 -14.41 -23.33
C VAL A 33 -6.78 -13.38 -24.43
N PHE A 34 -5.55 -12.86 -24.51
CA PHE A 34 -5.13 -11.82 -25.45
C PHE A 34 -5.21 -12.24 -26.92
N ALA A 35 -4.40 -13.21 -27.34
CA ALA A 35 -4.33 -13.63 -28.73
C ALA A 35 -5.66 -14.19 -29.27
N PRO A 36 -6.43 -15.00 -28.51
CA PRO A 36 -7.75 -15.42 -28.96
C PRO A 36 -8.71 -14.25 -29.19
N SER A 37 -8.68 -13.22 -28.35
CA SER A 37 -9.53 -12.04 -28.51
C SER A 37 -9.23 -11.30 -29.82
N LEU A 38 -7.95 -11.15 -30.17
CA LEU A 38 -7.56 -10.56 -31.45
C LEU A 38 -8.05 -11.39 -32.64
N VAL A 39 -7.90 -12.72 -32.58
CA VAL A 39 -8.36 -13.61 -33.66
C VAL A 39 -9.87 -13.56 -33.84
N ILE A 40 -10.64 -13.56 -32.74
CA ILE A 40 -12.10 -13.45 -32.78
C ILE A 40 -12.50 -12.09 -33.36
N GLY A 41 -11.89 -11.00 -32.90
CA GLY A 41 -12.13 -9.66 -33.45
C GLY A 41 -11.78 -9.53 -34.93
N ALA A 42 -10.66 -10.13 -35.36
CA ALA A 42 -10.24 -10.20 -36.75
C ALA A 42 -11.29 -10.91 -37.63
N MET A 43 -11.79 -12.06 -37.17
CA MET A 43 -12.80 -12.84 -37.88
C MET A 43 -14.12 -12.09 -37.98
N LEU A 44 -14.58 -11.45 -36.89
CA LEU A 44 -15.81 -10.65 -36.91
C LEU A 44 -15.68 -9.40 -37.79
N GLY A 45 -14.53 -8.73 -37.74
CA GLY A 45 -14.22 -7.59 -38.61
C GLY A 45 -14.15 -7.99 -40.08
N GLY A 46 -13.46 -9.09 -40.39
CA GLY A 46 -13.38 -9.64 -41.75
C GLY A 46 -14.73 -10.08 -42.28
N LEU A 47 -15.56 -10.71 -41.46
CA LEU A 47 -16.94 -11.06 -41.80
C LEU A 47 -17.76 -9.80 -42.14
N PHE A 48 -17.67 -8.77 -41.31
CA PHE A 48 -18.36 -7.50 -41.55
C PHE A 48 -17.88 -6.85 -42.86
N GLY A 49 -16.57 -6.77 -43.08
CA GLY A 49 -15.99 -6.24 -44.32
C GLY A 49 -16.41 -7.04 -45.56
N GLY A 50 -16.42 -8.37 -45.48
CA GLY A 50 -16.83 -9.26 -46.58
C GLY A 50 -18.32 -9.11 -46.95
N ILE A 51 -19.20 -9.00 -45.95
CA ILE A 51 -20.62 -8.71 -46.17
C ILE A 51 -20.80 -7.37 -46.90
N PHE A 52 -20.10 -6.33 -46.44
CA PHE A 52 -20.19 -5.01 -47.05
C PHE A 52 -19.56 -4.94 -48.45
N HIS A 53 -18.47 -5.67 -48.69
CA HIS A 53 -17.90 -5.84 -50.03
C HIS A 53 -18.92 -6.50 -50.98
N PHE A 54 -19.64 -7.53 -50.52
CA PHE A 54 -20.66 -8.20 -51.32
C PHE A 54 -21.81 -7.27 -51.73
N PHE A 55 -22.30 -6.43 -50.80
CA PHE A 55 -23.41 -5.50 -51.08
C PHE A 55 -22.96 -4.23 -51.81
N PHE A 56 -21.74 -3.74 -51.57
CA PHE A 56 -21.23 -2.47 -52.10
C PHE A 56 -19.81 -2.60 -52.68
N PRO A 57 -19.61 -3.46 -53.70
CA PRO A 57 -18.28 -3.78 -54.22
C PRO A 57 -17.56 -2.59 -54.88
N GLY A 58 -18.30 -1.55 -55.30
CA GLY A 58 -17.72 -0.33 -55.87
C GLY A 58 -17.17 0.65 -54.82
N ILE A 59 -17.57 0.52 -53.55
CA ILE A 59 -17.13 1.40 -52.45
C ILE A 59 -16.10 0.66 -51.60
N ILE A 60 -16.39 -0.59 -51.26
CA ILE A 60 -15.50 -1.43 -50.47
C ILE A 60 -14.86 -2.41 -51.44
N THR A 61 -13.56 -2.28 -51.62
CA THR A 61 -12.74 -3.17 -52.45
C THR A 61 -12.09 -4.25 -51.57
N GLU A 62 -11.62 -5.32 -52.20
CA GLU A 62 -10.88 -6.39 -51.51
C GLU A 62 -9.68 -5.84 -50.70
N ALA A 63 -9.00 -4.82 -51.21
CA ALA A 63 -7.90 -4.16 -50.51
C ALA A 63 -8.37 -3.49 -49.20
N THR A 64 -9.56 -2.89 -49.21
CA THR A 64 -10.14 -2.22 -48.03
C THR A 64 -10.74 -3.17 -47.00
N THR A 65 -11.06 -4.41 -47.36
CA THR A 65 -11.55 -5.45 -46.43
C THR A 65 -10.56 -5.71 -45.29
N SER A 66 -9.25 -5.60 -45.57
CA SER A 66 -8.18 -5.73 -44.57
C SER A 66 -8.28 -4.69 -43.43
N ALA A 67 -8.78 -3.48 -43.73
CA ALA A 67 -8.98 -2.45 -42.72
C ALA A 67 -10.06 -2.84 -41.71
N PHE A 68 -11.13 -3.52 -42.15
CA PHE A 68 -12.19 -4.01 -41.27
C PHE A 68 -11.69 -5.08 -40.30
N VAL A 69 -10.75 -5.93 -40.74
CA VAL A 69 -10.09 -6.92 -39.87
C VAL A 69 -9.37 -6.21 -38.72
N LEU A 70 -8.52 -5.22 -39.03
CA LEU A 70 -7.77 -4.45 -38.03
C LEU A 70 -8.70 -3.70 -37.08
N VAL A 71 -9.75 -3.07 -37.62
CA VAL A 71 -10.76 -2.36 -36.82
C VAL A 71 -11.52 -3.32 -35.90
N GLY A 72 -11.87 -4.51 -36.39
CA GLY A 72 -12.52 -5.55 -35.59
C GLY A 72 -11.63 -6.12 -34.48
N MET A 73 -10.34 -6.34 -34.76
CA MET A 73 -9.35 -6.74 -33.77
C MET A 73 -9.28 -5.75 -32.59
N ALA A 74 -9.11 -4.46 -32.90
CA ALA A 74 -8.99 -3.41 -31.89
C ALA A 74 -10.30 -3.24 -31.12
N ALA A 75 -11.44 -3.16 -31.80
CA ALA A 75 -12.73 -2.94 -31.15
C ALA A 75 -13.10 -4.08 -30.20
N PHE A 76 -12.93 -5.33 -30.64
CA PHE A 76 -13.23 -6.49 -29.80
C PHE A 76 -12.35 -6.53 -28.55
N PHE A 77 -11.03 -6.36 -28.72
CA PHE A 77 -10.10 -6.38 -27.58
C PHE A 77 -10.28 -5.18 -26.67
N ALA A 78 -10.48 -3.97 -27.21
CA ALA A 78 -10.79 -2.77 -26.43
C ALA A 78 -12.02 -2.97 -25.52
N GLY A 79 -13.09 -3.56 -26.07
CA GLY A 79 -14.32 -3.85 -25.35
C GLY A 79 -14.18 -4.95 -24.31
N ALA A 80 -13.53 -6.07 -24.68
CA ALA A 80 -13.40 -7.25 -23.83
C ALA A 80 -12.36 -7.08 -22.70
N ALA A 81 -11.22 -6.46 -23.00
CA ALA A 81 -10.12 -6.27 -22.05
C ALA A 81 -10.13 -4.91 -21.34
N LYS A 82 -11.04 -4.01 -21.72
CA LYS A 82 -11.17 -2.65 -21.14
C LYS A 82 -9.93 -1.78 -21.30
N VAL A 83 -9.23 -1.92 -22.43
CA VAL A 83 -7.98 -1.20 -22.75
C VAL A 83 -8.01 -0.50 -24.11
N PRO A 84 -8.93 0.46 -24.34
CA PRO A 84 -9.14 1.04 -25.67
C PRO A 84 -7.88 1.69 -26.24
N ILE A 85 -7.15 2.48 -25.46
CA ILE A 85 -5.93 3.16 -25.91
C ILE A 85 -4.85 2.14 -26.30
N ALA A 86 -4.62 1.13 -25.44
CA ALA A 86 -3.61 0.11 -25.71
C ALA A 86 -3.95 -0.73 -26.94
N ALA A 87 -5.23 -1.09 -27.12
CA ALA A 87 -5.68 -1.84 -28.30
C ALA A 87 -5.45 -1.06 -29.60
N ILE A 88 -5.77 0.25 -29.63
CA ILE A 88 -5.56 1.10 -30.81
C ILE A 88 -4.09 1.17 -31.19
N LEU A 89 -3.22 1.44 -30.21
CA LEU A 89 -1.78 1.56 -30.44
C LEU A 89 -1.18 0.24 -30.90
N MET A 90 -1.52 -0.85 -30.20
CA MET A 90 -1.03 -2.18 -30.52
C MET A 90 -1.38 -2.61 -31.94
N ILE A 91 -2.64 -2.43 -32.36
CA ILE A 91 -3.05 -2.80 -33.72
C ILE A 91 -2.41 -1.90 -34.77
N SER A 92 -2.24 -0.60 -34.48
CA SER A 92 -1.56 0.33 -35.39
C SER A 92 -0.08 -0.03 -35.59
N GLU A 93 0.60 -0.42 -34.50
CA GLU A 93 1.99 -0.91 -34.53
C GLU A 93 2.11 -2.25 -35.26
N MET A 94 1.22 -3.22 -34.97
CA MET A 94 1.19 -4.51 -35.68
C MET A 94 0.91 -4.36 -37.18
N ALA A 95 0.06 -3.40 -37.57
CA ALA A 95 -0.23 -3.09 -38.96
C ALA A 95 0.88 -2.27 -39.64
N GLY A 96 1.84 -1.74 -38.87
CA GLY A 96 2.91 -0.88 -39.38
C GLY A 96 2.42 0.45 -39.97
N SER A 97 1.21 0.90 -39.62
CA SER A 97 0.61 2.11 -40.18
C SER A 97 -0.43 2.71 -39.24
N TYR A 98 -0.39 4.03 -39.12
CA TYR A 98 -1.31 4.83 -38.33
C TYR A 98 -2.47 5.41 -39.16
N SER A 99 -2.63 4.99 -40.42
CA SER A 99 -3.67 5.53 -41.32
C SER A 99 -5.09 5.24 -40.82
N LEU A 100 -5.28 4.20 -40.01
CA LEU A 100 -6.57 3.79 -39.46
C LEU A 100 -6.82 4.26 -38.01
N LEU A 101 -5.97 5.15 -37.47
CA LEU A 101 -6.03 5.58 -36.07
C LEU A 101 -7.43 6.13 -35.71
N VAL A 102 -8.01 6.99 -36.58
CA VAL A 102 -9.34 7.57 -36.35
C VAL A 102 -10.46 6.51 -36.33
N PRO A 103 -10.61 5.64 -37.34
CA PRO A 103 -11.54 4.52 -37.27
C PRO A 103 -11.35 3.63 -36.03
N LEU A 104 -10.11 3.27 -35.70
CA LEU A 104 -9.78 2.44 -34.53
C LEU A 104 -10.22 3.09 -33.23
N MET A 105 -9.99 4.40 -33.06
CA MET A 105 -10.45 5.16 -31.90
C MET A 105 -11.97 5.10 -31.76
N LEU A 106 -12.70 5.42 -32.83
CA LEU A 106 -14.15 5.46 -32.79
C LEU A 106 -14.76 4.11 -32.42
N THR A 107 -14.35 3.04 -33.11
CA THR A 107 -14.93 1.71 -32.85
C THR A 107 -14.51 1.15 -31.49
N SER A 108 -13.28 1.41 -31.05
CA SER A 108 -12.79 0.95 -29.74
C SER A 108 -13.49 1.65 -28.58
N VAL A 109 -13.75 2.97 -28.69
CA VAL A 109 -14.50 3.72 -27.67
C VAL A 109 -15.95 3.28 -27.63
N VAL A 110 -16.59 3.06 -28.79
CA VAL A 110 -17.97 2.54 -28.84
C VAL A 110 -18.04 1.14 -28.22
N ALA A 111 -17.14 0.23 -28.59
CA ALA A 111 -17.10 -1.12 -28.02
C ALA A 111 -16.84 -1.10 -26.51
N TYR A 112 -15.89 -0.28 -26.04
CA TYR A 112 -15.61 -0.08 -24.62
C TYR A 112 -16.83 0.43 -23.84
N SER A 113 -17.56 1.41 -24.41
CA SER A 113 -18.71 2.04 -23.76
C SER A 113 -19.90 1.09 -23.70
N LEU A 114 -20.17 0.37 -24.79
CA LEU A 114 -21.29 -0.56 -24.88
C LEU A 114 -21.07 -1.85 -24.07
N SER A 115 -19.82 -2.29 -23.86
CA SER A 115 -19.56 -3.50 -23.07
C SER A 115 -19.71 -3.32 -21.55
N GLY A 116 -20.03 -2.12 -21.07
CA GLY A 116 -20.40 -1.88 -19.66
C GLY A 116 -19.25 -2.13 -18.67
N GLY A 117 -19.51 -2.82 -17.55
CA GLY A 117 -18.49 -3.16 -16.56
C GLY A 117 -17.79 -4.49 -16.79
N TRP A 118 -18.18 -5.25 -17.81
CA TRP A 118 -17.67 -6.60 -18.05
C TRP A 118 -16.26 -6.57 -18.62
N THR A 119 -15.39 -7.44 -18.10
CA THR A 119 -14.02 -7.63 -18.57
C THR A 119 -13.68 -9.11 -18.62
N ILE A 120 -12.85 -9.50 -19.59
CA ILE A 120 -12.32 -10.85 -19.73
C ILE A 120 -11.27 -11.18 -18.65
N TYR A 121 -10.80 -10.17 -17.90
CA TYR A 121 -9.84 -10.33 -16.81
C TYR A 121 -10.55 -10.36 -15.45
N GLU A 122 -11.22 -11.48 -15.15
CA GLU A 122 -12.02 -11.64 -13.92
C GLU A 122 -11.20 -11.56 -12.62
N LYS A 123 -9.94 -12.03 -12.66
CA LYS A 123 -9.02 -12.03 -11.50
C LYS A 123 -8.17 -10.77 -11.41
N GLN A 124 -8.41 -9.76 -12.25
CA GLN A 124 -7.64 -8.53 -12.20
C GLN A 124 -8.16 -7.64 -11.07
N GLU A 125 -7.29 -7.38 -10.11
CA GLU A 125 -7.57 -6.43 -9.02
C GLU A 125 -7.84 -5.03 -9.58
N LYS A 126 -8.81 -4.34 -8.99
CA LYS A 126 -9.28 -3.04 -9.51
C LYS A 126 -8.25 -1.95 -9.30
N THR A 127 -7.52 -2.03 -8.19
CA THR A 127 -6.49 -1.06 -7.85
C THR A 127 -5.16 -1.75 -7.57
N ARG A 128 -4.07 -1.01 -7.78
CA ARG A 128 -2.73 -1.50 -7.42
C ARG A 128 -2.61 -1.83 -5.92
N LYS A 129 -3.38 -1.15 -5.06
CA LYS A 129 -3.39 -1.37 -3.61
C LYS A 129 -3.94 -2.74 -3.21
N GLU A 130 -4.96 -3.22 -3.93
CA GLU A 130 -5.59 -4.51 -3.69
C GLU A 130 -4.74 -5.68 -4.23
N SER A 131 -3.80 -5.38 -5.13
CA SER A 131 -2.87 -6.37 -5.66
C SER A 131 -1.79 -6.71 -4.63
N GLU A 132 -1.79 -7.95 -4.13
CA GLU A 132 -0.74 -8.49 -3.25
C GLU A 132 0.69 -8.27 -3.79
N ALA A 133 0.85 -8.31 -5.12
CA ALA A 133 2.14 -8.05 -5.78
C ALA A 133 2.73 -6.65 -5.49
N HIS A 134 1.90 -5.67 -5.14
CA HIS A 134 2.31 -4.29 -4.81
C HIS A 134 2.10 -3.95 -3.32
N SER A 135 1.75 -4.93 -2.48
CA SER A 135 1.48 -4.73 -1.05
C SER A 135 2.62 -4.03 -0.29
N ARG A 136 3.88 -4.30 -0.68
CA ARG A 136 5.07 -3.67 -0.09
C ARG A 136 5.25 -2.20 -0.49
N GLU A 137 4.73 -1.78 -1.63
CA GLU A 137 4.84 -0.38 -2.11
C GLU A 137 3.90 0.57 -1.36
N PHE A 138 2.79 0.04 -0.82
CA PHE A 138 1.82 0.81 -0.03
C PHE A 138 2.01 0.69 1.47
N MET A 139 3.06 -0.01 1.91
CA MET A 139 3.58 0.07 3.27
C MET A 139 4.39 1.36 3.42
N VAL A 140 3.77 2.50 3.09
CA VAL A 140 4.28 3.82 3.48
C VAL A 140 4.21 3.82 5.00
N ASP A 141 5.36 3.70 5.66
CA ASP A 141 5.37 3.84 7.10
C ASP A 141 4.98 5.29 7.38
N ILE A 142 3.80 5.50 7.95
CA ILE A 142 3.31 6.83 8.30
C ILE A 142 4.27 7.51 9.28
N LEU A 143 5.09 6.71 9.98
CA LEU A 143 6.15 7.16 10.86
C LEU A 143 7.47 7.45 10.13
N GLU A 144 7.58 7.17 8.83
CA GLU A 144 8.81 7.36 8.05
C GLU A 144 9.28 8.82 8.14
N GLY A 145 10.51 8.99 8.60
CA GLY A 145 11.15 10.28 8.76
C GLY A 145 10.64 11.13 9.93
N ILE A 146 9.72 10.63 10.77
CA ILE A 146 9.32 11.31 12.01
C ILE A 146 10.32 10.97 13.11
N LYS A 147 10.84 11.99 13.79
CA LYS A 147 11.83 11.82 14.85
C LYS A 147 11.19 11.81 16.23
N VAL A 148 11.92 11.25 17.19
CA VAL A 148 11.54 11.29 18.60
C VAL A 148 11.31 12.73 19.05
N GLU A 149 12.16 13.68 18.62
CA GLU A 149 12.08 15.09 19.01
C GLU A 149 10.73 15.76 18.72
N ASP A 150 10.01 15.25 17.73
CA ASP A 150 8.72 15.78 17.28
C ASP A 150 7.55 15.29 18.16
N ALA A 151 7.69 14.15 18.85
CA ALA A 151 6.56 13.46 19.48
C ALA A 151 6.68 13.26 21.00
N TYR A 152 7.88 13.34 21.58
CA TYR A 152 8.10 13.01 23.00
C TYR A 152 7.50 14.02 23.98
N THR A 153 7.16 13.54 25.18
CA THR A 153 6.68 14.38 26.28
C THR A 153 7.86 14.96 27.07
N LYS A 154 7.95 16.30 27.15
CA LYS A 154 9.03 17.04 27.83
C LYS A 154 8.84 17.13 29.35
N ASP A 155 7.61 17.35 29.80
CA ASP A 155 7.30 17.52 31.23
C ASP A 155 7.19 16.16 31.93
N VAL A 156 8.33 15.61 32.31
CA VAL A 156 8.41 14.29 32.95
C VAL A 156 8.47 14.42 34.46
N LEU A 157 7.57 13.73 35.15
CA LEU A 157 7.65 13.59 36.60
C LEU A 157 8.74 12.59 36.97
N THR A 158 9.75 13.08 37.69
CA THR A 158 10.93 12.31 38.09
C THR A 158 11.04 12.18 39.61
N ILE A 159 11.80 11.18 40.05
CA ILE A 159 12.12 10.96 41.47
C ILE A 159 13.62 11.18 41.67
N LEU A 160 13.98 12.04 42.63
CA LEU A 160 15.39 12.22 43.02
C LEU A 160 15.92 10.93 43.66
N GLY A 161 17.07 10.45 43.19
CA GLY A 161 17.66 9.19 43.65
C GLY A 161 18.05 9.17 45.14
N ASP A 162 18.20 10.34 45.76
CA ASP A 162 18.45 10.47 47.20
C ASP A 162 17.20 10.38 48.09
N LYS A 163 15.99 10.45 47.51
CA LYS A 163 14.74 10.23 48.24
C LYS A 163 14.67 8.80 48.77
N THR A 164 13.90 8.66 49.85
CA THR A 164 13.58 7.37 50.45
C THR A 164 12.41 6.69 49.72
N VAL A 165 12.28 5.36 49.87
CA VAL A 165 11.14 4.59 49.35
C VAL A 165 9.81 5.18 49.83
N LYS A 166 9.72 5.56 51.11
CA LYS A 166 8.52 6.17 51.69
C LYS A 166 8.12 7.49 51.01
N GLU A 167 9.09 8.38 50.77
CA GLU A 167 8.83 9.66 50.09
C GLU A 167 8.46 9.46 48.62
N ALA A 168 9.10 8.49 47.95
CA ALA A 168 8.80 8.13 46.57
C ALA A 168 7.39 7.56 46.42
N LEU A 169 6.95 6.68 47.32
CA LEU A 169 5.58 6.15 47.34
C LEU A 169 4.55 7.25 47.53
N TYR A 170 4.76 8.13 48.52
CA TYR A 170 3.86 9.27 48.74
C TYR A 170 3.76 10.18 47.50
N PHE A 171 4.87 10.41 46.81
CA PHE A 171 4.88 11.16 45.55
C PHE A 171 4.13 10.41 44.44
N ALA A 172 4.31 9.10 44.34
CA ALA A 172 3.69 8.27 43.32
C ALA A 172 2.17 8.16 43.50
N GLU A 173 1.69 8.02 44.74
CA GLU A 173 0.26 8.01 45.08
C GLU A 173 -0.43 9.32 44.67
N ARG A 174 0.27 10.46 44.81
CA ARG A 174 -0.29 11.77 44.46
C ARG A 174 -0.31 12.04 42.95
N THR A 175 0.60 11.44 42.19
CA THR A 175 0.76 11.71 40.76
C THR A 175 0.14 10.63 39.88
N GLY A 176 -0.04 9.41 40.40
CA GLY A 176 -0.80 8.34 39.77
C GLY A 176 -0.09 7.64 38.60
N HIS A 177 1.17 7.96 38.30
CA HIS A 177 1.92 7.25 37.26
C HIS A 177 2.49 5.93 37.76
N ILE A 178 2.58 4.94 36.88
CA ILE A 178 3.08 3.60 37.21
C ILE A 178 4.62 3.55 37.25
N THR A 179 5.28 4.39 36.46
CA THR A 179 6.73 4.34 36.23
C THR A 179 7.31 5.74 36.28
N TYR A 180 8.45 5.89 36.96
CA TYR A 180 9.15 7.16 37.17
C TYR A 180 10.64 7.01 36.82
N PRO A 181 11.19 7.89 35.98
CA PRO A 181 12.62 8.04 35.87
C PRO A 181 13.23 8.55 37.18
N VAL A 182 14.38 8.01 37.52
CA VAL A 182 15.16 8.39 38.70
C VAL A 182 16.33 9.25 38.25
N VAL A 183 16.46 10.44 38.81
CA VAL A 183 17.48 11.43 38.44
C VAL A 183 18.30 11.89 39.64
N ASP A 184 19.47 12.47 39.39
CA ASP A 184 20.24 13.20 40.40
C ASP A 184 19.80 14.67 40.51
N GLU A 185 20.46 15.44 41.39
CA GLU A 185 20.16 16.87 41.57
C GLU A 185 20.44 17.73 40.33
N LYS A 186 21.24 17.22 39.38
CA LYS A 186 21.60 17.88 38.12
C LYS A 186 20.70 17.43 36.95
N GLY A 187 19.70 16.59 37.19
CA GLY A 187 18.81 16.05 36.15
C GLY A 187 19.40 14.88 35.35
N LYS A 188 20.57 14.37 35.75
CA LYS A 188 21.19 13.21 35.10
C LYS A 188 20.44 11.94 35.47
N MET A 189 20.28 11.06 34.50
CA MET A 189 19.55 9.83 34.66
C MET A 189 20.35 8.81 35.49
N VAL A 190 19.77 8.38 36.60
CA VAL A 190 20.33 7.36 37.51
C VAL A 190 19.71 5.99 37.24
N GLY A 191 18.44 5.96 36.85
CA GLY A 191 17.72 4.72 36.57
C GLY A 191 16.22 4.93 36.35
N ILE A 192 15.45 3.87 36.50
CA ILE A 192 13.98 3.89 36.46
C ILE A 192 13.41 3.05 37.60
N THR A 193 12.24 3.45 38.10
CA THR A 193 11.51 2.71 39.15
C THR A 193 10.02 2.68 38.84
N THR A 194 9.31 1.66 39.32
CA THR A 194 7.86 1.56 39.24
C THR A 194 7.21 1.61 40.62
N ILE A 195 5.91 1.89 40.68
CA ILE A 195 5.14 1.75 41.93
C ILE A 195 5.30 0.34 42.50
N MET A 196 5.29 -0.69 41.64
CA MET A 196 5.45 -2.08 42.06
C MET A 196 6.82 -2.34 42.71
N ASP A 197 7.89 -1.73 42.19
CA ASP A 197 9.23 -1.86 42.79
C ASP A 197 9.29 -1.19 44.17
N LEU A 198 8.69 0.00 44.29
CA LEU A 198 8.62 0.75 45.55
C LEU A 198 7.80 0.00 46.61
N GLU A 199 6.63 -0.52 46.23
CA GLU A 199 5.77 -1.34 47.08
C GLU A 199 6.49 -2.59 47.57
N LYS A 200 7.17 -3.29 46.66
CA LYS A 200 7.97 -4.47 46.98
C LYS A 200 9.11 -4.18 47.97
N GLU A 201 9.74 -3.01 47.88
CA GLU A 201 10.77 -2.61 48.86
C GLU A 201 10.15 -2.21 50.21
N ARG A 202 8.96 -1.60 50.22
CA ARG A 202 8.21 -1.32 51.45
C ARG A 202 7.81 -2.60 52.18
N GLU A 203 7.34 -3.63 51.47
CA GLU A 203 6.99 -4.94 52.06
C GLU A 203 8.19 -5.62 52.75
N LYS A 204 9.41 -5.33 52.31
CA LYS A 204 10.66 -5.79 52.94
C LYS A 204 11.10 -4.94 54.14
N GLY A 205 10.34 -3.90 54.50
CA GLY A 205 10.67 -2.95 55.57
C GLY A 205 11.76 -1.95 55.18
N ALA A 206 12.00 -1.71 53.89
CA ALA A 206 13.06 -0.85 53.40
C ALA A 206 12.61 0.61 53.15
N ASP A 207 11.66 1.13 53.94
CA ASP A 207 11.06 2.46 53.78
C ASP A 207 12.07 3.60 53.64
N TYR A 208 13.19 3.53 54.36
CA TYR A 208 14.24 4.56 54.39
C TYR A 208 15.39 4.30 53.41
N ARG A 209 15.32 3.23 52.61
CA ARG A 209 16.32 2.95 51.57
C ARG A 209 16.25 4.04 50.50
N LYS A 210 17.40 4.49 50.03
CA LYS A 210 17.49 5.46 48.93
C LYS A 210 17.10 4.83 47.59
N ILE A 211 16.33 5.55 46.77
CA ILE A 211 15.85 5.06 45.46
C ILE A 211 17.01 4.68 44.53
N ARG A 212 18.12 5.41 44.53
CA ARG A 212 19.30 5.09 43.71
C ARG A 212 19.90 3.70 43.95
N LEU A 213 19.59 3.08 45.09
CA LEU A 213 20.10 1.76 45.49
C LEU A 213 19.15 0.62 45.08
N MET A 214 17.94 0.92 44.63
CA MET A 214 16.95 -0.09 44.22
C MET A 214 16.50 0.06 42.77
N CYS A 215 16.63 1.25 42.17
CA CYS A 215 16.20 1.50 40.80
C CYS A 215 16.96 0.63 39.79
N THR A 216 16.28 0.28 38.70
CA THR A 216 16.90 -0.39 37.56
C THR A 216 17.85 0.58 36.87
N LYS A 217 19.13 0.23 36.79
CA LYS A 217 20.18 1.09 36.21
C LYS A 217 20.39 0.87 34.71
N GLU A 218 20.22 -0.37 34.26
CA GLU A 218 20.28 -0.71 32.84
C GLU A 218 18.94 -0.37 32.18
N VAL A 219 18.78 0.92 31.86
CA VAL A 219 17.57 1.43 31.23
C VAL A 219 17.80 1.54 29.72
N ILE A 220 16.88 0.93 28.97
CA ILE A 220 16.80 1.16 27.53
C ILE A 220 16.30 2.59 27.31
N VAL A 221 17.06 3.38 26.58
CA VAL A 221 16.79 4.79 26.30
C VAL A 221 16.67 5.02 24.80
N THR A 222 16.18 6.20 24.44
CA THR A 222 16.19 6.70 23.06
C THR A 222 16.71 8.14 23.02
N TYR A 223 17.12 8.60 21.85
CA TYR A 223 17.66 9.93 21.61
C TYR A 223 16.72 10.75 20.70
N PRO A 224 16.74 12.09 20.79
CA PRO A 224 15.86 12.97 20.01
C PRO A 224 15.92 12.79 18.49
N ASP A 225 17.09 12.39 17.99
CA ASP A 225 17.39 12.22 16.57
C ASP A 225 17.05 10.82 16.02
N GLU A 226 16.67 9.87 16.89
CA GLU A 226 16.15 8.56 16.46
C GLU A 226 14.78 8.71 15.77
N PHE A 227 14.46 7.77 14.88
CA PHE A 227 13.15 7.71 14.23
C PHE A 227 12.12 6.96 15.08
N LEU A 228 10.85 7.35 14.96
CA LEU A 228 9.77 6.72 15.72
C LEU A 228 9.59 5.23 15.39
N GLU A 229 9.89 4.81 14.16
CA GLU A 229 9.87 3.41 13.73
C GLU A 229 10.87 2.56 14.56
N ASP A 230 12.10 3.06 14.71
CA ASP A 230 13.16 2.40 15.46
C ASP A 230 12.80 2.31 16.95
N VAL A 231 12.20 3.38 17.48
CA VAL A 231 11.74 3.43 18.87
C VAL A 231 10.59 2.46 19.11
N LEU A 232 9.65 2.34 18.18
CA LEU A 232 8.56 1.37 18.27
C LEU A 232 9.09 -0.07 18.25
N HIS A 233 10.05 -0.35 17.36
CA HIS A 233 10.74 -1.64 17.31
C HIS A 233 11.53 -1.91 18.61
N LYS A 234 12.18 -0.90 19.18
CA LYS A 234 12.87 -0.98 20.48
C LYS A 234 11.88 -1.31 21.60
N MET A 235 10.71 -0.66 21.62
CA MET A 235 9.64 -0.94 22.58
C MET A 235 9.11 -2.37 22.48
N ASP A 236 8.98 -2.93 21.28
CA ASP A 236 8.55 -4.31 21.09
C ASP A 236 9.64 -5.31 21.49
N THR A 237 10.86 -5.12 20.97
CA THR A 237 12.03 -5.97 21.24
C THR A 237 12.30 -6.15 22.73
N TYR A 238 12.23 -5.05 23.50
CA TYR A 238 12.46 -5.07 24.94
C TYR A 238 11.17 -5.21 25.76
N SER A 239 10.00 -5.37 25.11
CA SER A 239 8.68 -5.49 25.75
C SER A 239 8.38 -4.36 26.75
N VAL A 240 8.74 -3.12 26.39
CA VAL A 240 8.52 -1.91 27.20
C VAL A 240 7.52 -0.98 26.53
N GLY A 241 6.64 -0.36 27.32
CA GLY A 241 5.60 0.56 26.81
C GLY A 241 6.01 2.04 26.73
N ARG A 242 7.17 2.38 27.31
CA ARG A 242 7.70 3.75 27.39
C ARG A 242 9.22 3.72 27.45
N LEU A 243 9.86 4.72 26.87
CA LEU A 243 11.30 4.87 26.82
C LEU A 243 11.68 6.29 27.27
N PRO A 244 12.64 6.44 28.21
CA PRO A 244 13.22 7.73 28.54
C PRO A 244 13.98 8.29 27.33
N VAL A 245 13.74 9.57 27.04
CA VAL A 245 14.46 10.33 26.02
C VAL A 245 15.60 11.08 26.71
N VAL A 246 16.82 10.85 26.25
CA VAL A 246 18.01 11.42 26.87
C VAL A 246 18.87 12.17 25.85
N LYS A 247 19.63 13.16 26.32
CA LYS A 247 20.77 13.70 25.57
C LYS A 247 22.06 13.05 26.07
N SER A 248 22.94 12.69 25.15
CA SER A 248 24.32 12.31 25.49
C SER A 248 25.08 13.56 25.93
N GLY A 249 25.54 13.57 27.17
CA GLY A 249 26.44 14.58 27.72
C GLY A 249 27.91 14.20 27.57
N GLU A 250 28.78 15.02 28.15
CA GLU A 250 30.22 14.73 28.28
C GLU A 250 30.41 13.44 29.12
N GLU A 251 31.47 12.68 28.83
CA GLU A 251 31.85 11.45 29.58
C GLU A 251 30.79 10.32 29.61
N GLY A 252 29.84 10.29 28.66
CA GLY A 252 28.86 9.20 28.55
C GLY A 252 27.67 9.33 29.51
N GLU A 253 27.53 10.48 30.15
CA GLU A 253 26.38 10.80 30.99
C GLU A 253 25.11 10.98 30.15
N LYS A 254 23.96 10.59 30.72
CA LYS A 254 22.66 10.69 30.08
C LYS A 254 21.81 11.72 30.82
N GLU A 255 21.57 12.86 30.19
CA GLU A 255 20.66 13.88 30.73
C GLU A 255 19.23 13.53 30.31
N LEU A 256 18.31 13.40 31.26
CA LEU A 256 16.91 13.12 30.95
C LEU A 256 16.24 14.39 30.43
N ILE A 257 15.74 14.35 29.20
CA ILE A 257 15.02 15.48 28.59
C ILE A 257 13.55 15.20 28.35
N GLY A 258 13.12 13.93 28.47
CA GLY A 258 11.75 13.56 28.16
C GLY A 258 11.43 12.08 28.32
N ILE A 259 10.21 11.72 27.96
CA ILE A 259 9.75 10.34 27.86
C ILE A 259 8.87 10.19 26.62
N ILE A 260 9.00 9.05 25.93
CA ILE A 260 8.12 8.70 24.81
C ILE A 260 7.39 7.40 25.11
N SER A 261 6.09 7.37 24.87
CA SER A 261 5.23 6.21 25.07
C SER A 261 4.62 5.74 23.75
N ARG A 262 4.08 4.52 23.73
CA ARG A 262 3.29 4.03 22.58
C ARG A 262 2.13 4.97 22.23
N ALA A 263 1.51 5.60 23.23
CA ALA A 263 0.43 6.55 23.01
C ALA A 263 0.89 7.83 22.29
N ASP A 264 2.13 8.26 22.52
CA ASP A 264 2.70 9.42 21.83
C ASP A 264 2.96 9.11 20.35
N ILE A 265 3.53 7.93 20.07
CA ILE A 265 3.76 7.47 18.70
C ILE A 265 2.45 7.32 17.93
N ILE A 266 1.43 6.71 18.54
CA ILE A 266 0.10 6.55 17.92
C ILE A 266 -0.56 7.91 17.65
N ARG A 267 -0.43 8.86 18.58
CA ARG A 267 -0.96 10.21 18.39
C ARG A 267 -0.32 10.91 17.19
N GLU A 268 1.00 10.82 17.05
CA GLU A 268 1.70 11.42 15.92
C GLU A 268 1.38 10.72 14.60
N HIS A 269 1.23 9.40 14.63
CA HIS A 269 0.74 8.63 13.48
C HIS A 269 -0.64 9.11 13.00
N CYS A 270 -1.61 9.26 13.91
CA CYS A 270 -2.94 9.75 13.58
C CYS A 270 -2.91 11.19 13.03
N HIS A 271 -2.11 12.07 13.65
CA HIS A 271 -1.94 13.44 13.18
C HIS A 271 -1.40 13.49 11.74
N ARG A 272 -0.36 12.70 11.43
CA ARG A 272 0.21 12.59 10.08
C ARG A 272 -0.79 12.01 9.07
N TRP A 273 -1.57 11.01 9.50
CA TRP A 273 -2.62 10.41 8.67
C TRP A 273 -3.67 11.43 8.23
N ASP A 274 -4.13 12.27 9.16
CA ASP A 274 -5.12 13.31 8.85
C ASP A 274 -4.58 14.33 7.84
N LEU A 275 -3.32 14.75 7.96
CA LEU A 275 -2.66 15.64 6.99
C LEU A 275 -2.57 15.03 5.56
N LEU A 276 -2.24 13.74 5.47
CA LEU A 276 -2.18 13.04 4.19
C LEU A 276 -3.57 12.91 3.55
N LYS A 277 -4.61 12.74 4.38
CA LYS A 277 -5.99 12.67 3.89
C LYS A 277 -6.45 14.02 3.35
N ASP A 278 -6.21 15.11 4.08
CA ASP A 278 -6.64 16.46 3.69
C ASP A 278 -5.92 16.94 2.40
N SER A 279 -4.63 16.63 2.26
CA SER A 279 -3.86 16.95 1.04
C SER A 279 -4.29 16.16 -0.19
N SER A 280 -4.89 14.98 -0.03
CA SER A 280 -5.43 14.18 -1.14
C SER A 280 -6.83 14.61 -1.62
N SER A 281 -7.50 15.46 -0.84
CA SER A 281 -8.83 16.01 -1.16
C SER A 281 -8.82 17.43 -1.74
N SER A 282 -7.62 18.00 -1.99
CA SER A 282 -7.41 19.31 -2.62
C SER A 282 -6.90 19.13 -4.06
#